data_AF-A0A920UGK0-F1
#
_entry.id   AF-A0A920UGK0-F1
#
_cell.length_a   1.000
_cell.length_b   1.000
_cell.length_c   1.000
_cell.angle_alpha   90.00
_cell.angle_beta   90.00
_cell.angle_gamma   90.00
#
_symmetry.space_group_name_H-M   'P 1'
#
loop_
_entity.id
_entity.type
_entity.pdbx_description
1 polymer ?
#
loop_
_entity_poly.entity_id
_entity_poly.type
_entity_poly.pdbx_seq_one_letter_code
_entity_poly.pdbx_strand_id
1 'polypeptide(L)'
;MEHYGLARNSNQKIGPEHSWNTNKRMSTMVLFSLTRHSAHHEKPRRKYWKLDPYEDGPIMPFGYLTTLLVCLIPPLWFRIMASKLSDWDQKYAFSN
;
A
#
# COMPACT_ATOMS: atom_id res chain seq x y z
N MET A 1 -4.90 -3.78 6.23
CA MET A 1 -4.38 -2.42 5.96
C MET A 1 -3.78 -2.34 4.56
N GLU A 2 -2.77 -3.15 4.23
CA GLU A 2 -1.98 -3.01 3.00
C GLU A 2 -2.72 -3.31 1.69
N HIS A 3 -3.87 -4.00 1.73
CA HIS A 3 -4.75 -4.21 0.57
C HIS A 3 -6.15 -3.63 0.76
N TYR A 4 -6.34 -2.80 1.79
CA TYR A 4 -7.68 -2.36 2.17
C TYR A 4 -8.33 -1.54 1.06
N GLY A 5 -9.50 -1.98 0.61
CA GLY A 5 -10.37 -1.30 -0.36
C GLY A 5 -9.86 -1.24 -1.79
N LEU A 6 -8.67 -1.79 -2.08
CA LEU A 6 -8.11 -1.80 -3.44
C LEU A 6 -8.60 -3.04 -4.19
N ALA A 7 -8.90 -2.87 -5.48
CA ALA A 7 -9.34 -3.95 -6.35
C ALA A 7 -8.41 -4.09 -7.57
N ARG A 8 -8.44 -5.27 -8.19
CA ARG A 8 -7.73 -5.57 -9.44
C ARG A 8 -8.61 -6.43 -10.33
N ASN A 9 -8.65 -6.15 -11.63
CA ASN A 9 -9.26 -7.08 -12.55
C ASN A 9 -8.41 -8.36 -12.66
N SER A 10 -9.03 -9.54 -12.58
CA SER A 10 -8.35 -10.83 -12.65
C SER A 10 -7.36 -10.94 -13.83
N ASN A 11 -7.67 -10.30 -14.96
CA ASN A 11 -6.87 -10.32 -16.19
C ASN A 11 -5.66 -9.37 -16.19
N GLN A 12 -5.58 -8.42 -15.24
CA GLN A 12 -4.46 -7.48 -15.13
C GLN A 12 -3.31 -8.09 -14.30
N LYS A 13 -2.06 -7.75 -14.63
CA LYS A 13 -0.92 -8.14 -13.79
C LYS A 13 -0.91 -7.37 -12.47
N ILE A 14 -0.30 -7.94 -11.44
CA ILE A 14 -0.12 -7.25 -10.16
C ILE A 14 0.93 -6.16 -10.33
N GLY A 15 0.50 -4.90 -10.31
CA GLY A 15 1.33 -3.70 -10.23
C GLY A 15 1.28 -2.97 -8.87
N PRO A 16 2.06 -1.89 -8.70
CA PRO A 16 2.18 -1.12 -7.46
C PRO A 16 0.87 -0.54 -6.93
N GLU A 17 -0.08 -0.27 -7.82
CA GLU A 17 -1.41 0.26 -7.56
C GLU A 17 -2.35 -0.67 -6.79
N HIS A 18 -2.01 -1.96 -6.68
CA HIS A 18 -2.85 -2.96 -6.02
C HIS A 18 -2.53 -3.17 -4.53
N SER A 19 -1.68 -2.32 -3.95
CA SER A 19 -1.35 -2.36 -2.54
C SER A 19 -0.85 -1.03 -2.00
N TRP A 20 -1.18 -0.75 -0.74
CA TRP A 20 -0.66 0.38 0.03
C TRP A 20 0.77 0.11 0.50
N ASN A 21 1.65 1.07 0.24
CA ASN A 21 3.08 0.99 0.55
C ASN A 21 3.46 1.97 1.69
N THR A 22 4.62 1.80 2.31
CA THR A 22 5.24 2.87 3.10
C THR A 22 6.75 2.94 2.90
N ASN A 23 7.23 4.15 2.58
CA ASN A 23 8.64 4.45 2.40
C ASN A 23 9.25 5.14 3.63
N LYS A 24 8.53 5.16 4.77
CA LYS A 24 9.02 5.80 6.00
C LYS A 24 10.17 4.98 6.59
N ARG A 25 11.35 5.57 6.68
CA ARG A 25 12.59 4.92 7.16
C ARG A 25 12.40 4.16 8.47
N MET A 26 11.69 4.74 9.44
CA MET A 26 11.43 4.08 10.73
C MET A 26 10.60 2.80 10.57
N SER A 27 9.54 2.84 9.76
CA SER A 27 8.74 1.65 9.44
C SER A 27 9.57 0.59 8.70
N THR A 28 10.38 1.01 7.73
CA THR A 28 11.28 0.12 6.99
C THR A 28 12.30 -0.55 7.91
N MET A 29 12.89 0.18 8.86
CA MET A 29 13.85 -0.38 9.81
C MET A 29 13.19 -1.38 10.77
N VAL A 30 12.09 -0.98 11.42
CA VAL A 30 11.38 -1.82 12.40
C VAL A 30 10.86 -3.11 11.77
N LEU A 31 10.44 -3.05 10.51
CA LEU A 31 9.84 -4.18 9.82
C LEU A 31 10.78 -4.84 8.82
N PHE A 32 12.09 -4.58 8.90
CA PHE A 32 13.10 -5.21 8.03
C PHE A 32 12.77 -5.12 6.53
N SER A 33 12.35 -3.94 6.07
CA SER A 33 11.95 -3.65 4.69
C SER A 33 10.70 -4.40 4.19
N LEU A 34 9.91 -5.00 5.09
CA LEU A 34 8.56 -5.51 4.79
C LEU A 34 7.69 -4.45 4.10
N THR A 35 7.97 -3.18 4.40
CA THR A 35 7.24 -2.06 3.84
C THR A 35 7.34 -1.93 2.32
N ARG A 36 8.30 -2.59 1.65
CA ARG A 36 8.41 -2.69 0.18
C ARG A 36 7.35 -3.64 -0.42
N HIS A 37 6.14 -3.55 0.10
CA HIS A 37 5.05 -4.50 -0.08
C HIS A 37 4.61 -4.61 -1.53
N SER A 38 4.37 -3.47 -2.18
CA SER A 38 4.03 -3.41 -3.61
C SER A 38 5.09 -4.09 -4.49
N ALA A 39 6.38 -3.85 -4.22
CA ALA A 39 7.49 -4.46 -4.97
C ALA A 39 7.62 -5.97 -4.70
N HIS A 40 7.34 -6.42 -3.48
CA HIS A 40 7.25 -7.84 -3.18
C HIS A 40 6.12 -8.50 -3.97
N HIS A 41 4.95 -7.88 -4.06
CA HIS A 41 3.81 -8.46 -4.75
C HIS A 41 3.95 -8.47 -6.28
N GLU A 42 4.55 -7.44 -6.86
CA GLU A 42 4.86 -7.40 -8.30
C GLU A 42 6.03 -8.33 -8.66
N LYS A 43 7.08 -8.37 -7.83
CA LYS A 43 8.34 -9.10 -8.10
C LYS A 43 8.64 -10.13 -6.99
N PRO A 44 7.77 -11.13 -6.76
CA PRO A 44 7.87 -12.03 -5.61
C PRO A 44 9.11 -12.92 -5.62
N ARG A 45 9.75 -13.11 -6.78
CA ARG A 45 10.98 -13.90 -6.92
C ARG A 45 12.25 -13.11 -6.59
N ARG A 46 12.16 -11.78 -6.41
CA ARG A 46 13.31 -10.93 -6.13
C ARG A 46 13.60 -10.94 -4.63
N LYS A 47 14.87 -11.15 -4.26
CA LYS A 47 15.30 -11.19 -2.86
C LYS A 47 14.96 -9.88 -2.15
N TYR A 48 14.46 -9.94 -0.91
CA TYR A 48 13.86 -8.78 -0.23
C TYR A 48 14.80 -7.56 -0.11
N TRP A 49 16.10 -7.78 0.08
CA TRP A 49 17.09 -6.71 0.17
C TRP A 49 17.35 -5.99 -1.16
N LYS A 50 16.98 -6.60 -2.29
CA LYS A 50 17.10 -6.03 -3.64
C LYS A 50 15.79 -5.40 -4.15
N LEU A 51 14.74 -5.36 -3.33
CA LEU A 51 13.50 -4.71 -3.71
C LEU A 51 13.68 -3.19 -3.64
N ASP A 52 13.15 -2.48 -4.63
CA ASP A 52 13.16 -1.03 -4.65
C ASP A 52 11.81 -0.50 -4.12
N PRO A 53 11.80 0.63 -3.39
CA PRO A 53 10.54 1.29 -3.03
C PRO A 53 9.86 1.84 -4.29
N TYR A 54 8.53 1.88 -4.27
CA TYR A 54 7.78 2.61 -5.28
C TYR A 54 7.36 3.98 -4.75
N GLU A 55 7.61 5.01 -5.53
CA GLU A 55 7.10 6.36 -5.27
C GLU A 55 5.70 6.55 -5.89
N ASP A 56 5.41 5.80 -6.96
CA ASP A 56 4.23 5.96 -7.81
C ASP A 56 3.14 4.93 -7.50
N GLY A 57 2.59 4.98 -6.29
CA GLY A 57 1.51 4.07 -5.88
C GLY A 57 0.76 4.54 -4.64
N PRO A 58 -0.24 3.77 -4.18
CA PRO A 58 -0.97 4.06 -2.95
C PRO A 58 0.00 4.02 -1.77
N ILE A 59 0.06 5.10 -0.98
CA ILE A 59 0.95 5.20 0.19
C ILE A 59 0.09 5.30 1.46
N MET A 60 0.48 4.53 2.49
CA MET A 60 -0.14 4.63 3.80
C MET A 60 0.02 6.03 4.40
N PRO A 61 -1.05 6.60 5.00
CA PRO A 61 -1.07 8.00 5.41
C PRO A 61 -0.03 8.36 6.47
N PHE A 62 0.29 7.44 7.40
CA PHE A 62 1.12 7.74 8.57
C PHE A 62 2.32 6.81 8.77
N GLY A 63 2.62 5.93 7.79
CA GLY A 63 3.57 4.84 7.97
C GLY A 63 2.99 3.68 8.79
N TYR A 64 3.72 2.57 8.86
CA TYR A 64 3.13 1.29 9.26
C TYR A 64 2.62 1.27 10.71
N LEU A 65 3.46 1.68 11.68
CA LEU A 65 3.12 1.59 13.11
C LEU A 65 1.93 2.48 13.47
N THR A 66 1.93 3.74 13.02
CA THR A 66 0.82 4.65 13.28
C THR A 66 -0.45 4.17 12.60
N THR A 67 -0.35 3.66 11.37
CA THR A 67 -1.52 3.18 10.64
C THR A 67 -2.09 1.91 11.28
N LEU A 68 -1.24 1.02 11.82
CA LEU A 68 -1.66 -0.12 12.64
C LEU A 68 -2.51 0.32 13.83
N LEU A 69 -2.06 1.32 14.60
CA LEU A 69 -2.82 1.85 15.74
C LEU A 69 -4.14 2.50 15.30
N VAL A 70 -4.13 3.25 14.19
CA VAL A 70 -5.34 3.87 13.63
C VAL A 70 -6.35 2.81 13.17
N CYS A 71 -5.91 1.70 12.58
CA CYS A 71 -6.78 0.59 12.17
C CYS A 71 -7.56 -0.02 13.35
N LEU A 72 -7.05 0.09 14.58
CA LEU A 72 -7.74 -0.39 15.80
C LEU A 72 -8.89 0.52 16.25
N ILE A 73 -9.05 1.69 15.63
CA ILE A 73 -10.14 2.64 15.90
C ILE A 73 -10.97 2.77 14.61
N PRO A 74 -11.97 1.88 14.37
CA PRO A 74 -12.65 1.79 13.08
C PRO A 74 -13.28 3.09 12.57
N PRO A 75 -13.97 3.92 13.38
CA PRO A 75 -14.55 5.18 12.90
C PRO A 75 -13.49 6.15 12.36
N LEU A 76 -12.32 6.20 13.00
CA LEU A 76 -11.19 7.03 12.58
C LEU A 76 -10.56 6.48 11.30
N TRP A 77 -10.32 5.16 11.25
CA TRP A 77 -9.79 4.47 10.07
C TRP A 77 -10.64 4.71 8.83
N PHE A 78 -11.96 4.50 8.92
CA PHE A 78 -12.87 4.68 7.79
C PHE A 78 -12.90 6.13 7.31
N ARG A 79 -12.89 7.10 8.22
CA ARG A 79 -12.85 8.53 7.88
C ARG A 79 -11.59 8.90 7.09
N ILE A 80 -10.43 8.40 7.50
CA ILE A 80 -9.16 8.68 6.82
C ILE A 80 -9.10 7.98 5.45
N MET A 81 -9.49 6.72 5.39
CA MET A 81 -9.36 5.92 4.17
C MET A 81 -10.40 6.29 3.10
N ALA A 82 -11.57 6.83 3.47
CA ALA A 82 -12.60 7.21 2.50
C ALA A 82 -12.07 8.14 1.39
N SER A 83 -11.34 9.21 1.76
CA SER A 83 -10.73 10.11 0.78
C SER A 83 -9.67 9.42 -0.05
N LYS A 84 -8.83 8.56 0.56
CA LYS A 84 -7.74 7.86 -0.13
C LYS A 84 -8.22 6.82 -1.13
N LEU A 85 -9.33 6.14 -0.82
CA LEU A 85 -9.96 5.21 -1.75
C LEU A 85 -10.61 5.95 -2.91
N SER A 86 -11.28 7.08 -2.65
CA SER A 86 -11.82 7.92 -3.74
C SER A 86 -10.73 8.41 -4.69
N ASP A 87 -9.57 8.85 -4.17
CA ASP A 87 -8.43 9.26 -5.01
C ASP A 87 -7.89 8.10 -5.85
N TRP A 88 -7.82 6.90 -5.26
CA TRP A 88 -7.39 5.70 -5.94
C TRP A 88 -8.36 5.27 -7.04
N ASP A 89 -9.66 5.27 -6.75
CA ASP A 89 -10.71 4.90 -7.71
C ASP A 89 -10.67 5.81 -8.95
N GLN A 90 -10.55 7.13 -8.74
CA GLN A 90 -10.44 8.09 -9.84
C GLN A 90 -9.22 7.85 -10.73
N LYS A 91 -8.10 7.40 -10.14
CA LYS A 91 -6.84 7.21 -10.86
C LYS A 91 -6.73 5.85 -11.55
N TYR A 92 -7.27 4.79 -10.95
CA TYR A 92 -7.00 3.41 -11.36
C TYR A 92 -8.25 2.58 -11.69
N ALA A 93 -9.42 2.88 -11.12
CA ALA A 93 -10.61 2.06 -11.36
C ALA A 93 -11.22 2.27 -12.77
N PHE A 94 -10.99 3.44 -13.37
CA PHE A 94 -11.53 3.80 -14.69
C PHE A 94 -10.52 3.73 -15.84
N SER A 95 -9.25 3.42 -15.55
CA SER A 95 -8.23 3.16 -16.57
C SER A 95 -8.34 1.71 -17.06
N ASN A 96 -9.37 1.42 -17.86
CA ASN A 96 -9.47 0.20 -18.69
C ASN A 96 -9.30 0.57 -20.15
#